data_AF-A0A3D2CFG0-F1
#
_entry.id   AF-A0A3D2CFG0-F1
#
_cell.length_a   1.000
_cell.length_b   1.000
_cell.length_c   1.000
_cell.angle_alpha   90.00
_cell.angle_beta   90.00
_cell.angle_gamma   90.00
#
_symmetry.space_group_name_H-M   'P 1'
#
loop_
_entity.id
_entity.type
_entity.pdbx_description
1 polymer ?
#
loop_
_entity_poly.entity_id
_entity_poly.type
_entity_poly.pdbx_seq_one_letter_code
_entity_poly.pdbx_strand_id
1 'polypeptide(L)'
;MVRDRLRRLIRGVARRAVGASPRIPNAGRTERAPPTTRDDWQPEPEPEPEPEPETAPEPVLELSAEAVLQRMNAGETVVLVDVRESSELWSGHARDAILAPMSQFQDLAKSLPEGPLLAIYCAAGARSYGIADYLRKNGRVNAWSIPEGFGGRVDVGGEWLQPATGTDWKLLQPVRLTQSAATERALEGQPAGQLQAVERVDGTLQLTVRTRDGVWIAGLGEHEVQRIGRG
;
A
#
# COMPACT_ATOMS: atom_id res chain seq x y z
N MET A 1 14.33 -37.15 -21.38
CA MET A 1 14.44 -38.16 -22.46
C MET A 1 13.03 -38.42 -22.97
N VAL A 2 12.61 -38.14 -24.19
CA VAL A 2 13.31 -38.16 -25.47
C VAL A 2 12.58 -37.20 -26.43
N ARG A 3 13.05 -35.95 -26.52
CA ARG A 3 12.84 -35.09 -27.70
C ARG A 3 13.90 -35.48 -28.71
N ASP A 4 13.70 -36.52 -29.53
CA ASP A 4 14.56 -36.71 -30.72
C ASP A 4 14.16 -37.79 -31.75
N ARG A 5 12.89 -37.94 -32.14
CA ARG A 5 12.55 -38.86 -33.25
C ARG A 5 11.36 -38.43 -34.09
N LEU A 6 11.50 -37.35 -34.87
CA LEU A 6 10.70 -37.23 -36.10
C LEU A 6 11.39 -36.37 -37.18
N ARG A 7 12.68 -36.62 -37.43
CA ARG A 7 13.40 -36.18 -38.63
C ARG A 7 13.70 -37.39 -39.50
N ARG A 8 12.79 -37.71 -40.42
CA ARG A 8 13.02 -38.44 -41.68
C ARG A 8 11.67 -38.90 -42.24
N LEU A 9 11.10 -38.14 -43.16
CA LEU A 9 10.18 -38.68 -44.16
C LEU A 9 10.21 -37.77 -45.41
N ILE A 10 10.72 -38.39 -46.49
CA ILE A 10 10.43 -38.12 -47.90
C ILE A 10 11.18 -36.95 -48.57
N ARG A 11 12.43 -37.26 -48.92
CA ARG A 11 13.09 -36.79 -50.15
C ARG A 11 12.58 -37.68 -51.30
N GLY A 12 11.96 -37.10 -52.33
CA GLY A 12 11.74 -37.80 -53.60
C GLY A 12 10.49 -37.34 -54.34
N VAL A 13 10.68 -36.96 -55.62
CA VAL A 13 9.68 -36.47 -56.59
C VAL A 13 9.32 -34.99 -56.37
N ALA A 14 9.72 -34.01 -57.19
CA ALA A 14 9.90 -34.00 -58.64
C ALA A 14 11.04 -33.06 -59.07
N ARG A 15 12.05 -33.63 -59.73
CA ARG A 15 12.80 -32.90 -60.76
C ARG A 15 12.09 -33.15 -62.08
N ARG A 16 11.34 -32.18 -62.60
CA ARG A 16 11.06 -32.06 -64.04
C ARG A 16 10.34 -30.74 -64.34
N ALA A 17 11.13 -29.71 -64.61
CA ALA A 17 10.83 -28.64 -65.56
C ALA A 17 11.99 -27.63 -65.50
N VAL A 18 13.16 -28.04 -66.01
CA VAL A 18 14.18 -27.09 -66.45
C VAL A 18 13.69 -26.59 -67.80
N GLY A 19 13.03 -25.43 -67.78
CA GLY A 19 12.64 -24.65 -68.96
C GLY A 19 13.36 -23.31 -68.90
N ALA A 20 14.18 -23.06 -69.91
CA ALA A 20 15.13 -21.97 -70.05
C ALA A 20 14.64 -20.58 -69.58
N SER A 21 15.42 -19.94 -68.70
CA SER A 21 15.30 -18.49 -68.47
C SER A 21 15.69 -17.73 -69.75
N PRO A 22 14.96 -16.67 -70.14
CA PRO A 22 15.31 -15.88 -71.32
C PRO A 22 16.68 -15.21 -71.14
N ARG A 23 17.53 -15.26 -72.17
CA ARG A 23 18.76 -14.43 -72.22
C ARG A 23 18.36 -12.99 -72.55
N ILE A 24 18.58 -12.09 -71.60
CA ILE A 24 18.47 -10.65 -71.83
C ILE A 24 19.71 -10.20 -72.62
N PRO A 25 19.57 -9.55 -73.79
CA PRO A 25 20.70 -9.00 -74.51
C PRO A 25 21.35 -7.87 -73.69
N ASN A 26 22.67 -7.92 -73.60
CA ASN A 26 23.47 -6.97 -72.83
C ASN A 26 23.47 -5.61 -73.55
N ALA A 27 22.66 -4.66 -73.08
CA ALA A 27 22.66 -3.30 -73.58
C ALA A 27 23.95 -2.60 -73.12
N GLY A 28 24.65 -2.01 -74.09
CA GLY A 28 25.99 -1.45 -73.96
C GLY A 28 26.16 -0.52 -72.76
N ARG A 29 27.31 -0.69 -72.10
CA ARG A 29 27.79 0.16 -71.01
C ARG A 29 28.17 1.55 -71.55
N THR A 30 27.33 2.53 -71.27
CA THR A 30 27.62 3.98 -71.24
C THR A 30 26.61 4.57 -70.25
N GLU A 31 26.86 5.43 -69.29
CA GLU A 31 28.01 6.11 -68.71
C GLU A 31 27.51 6.53 -67.30
N ARG A 32 28.42 6.53 -66.32
CA ARG A 32 28.33 7.18 -64.99
C ARG A 32 27.07 6.92 -64.13
N ALA A 33 27.21 6.02 -63.15
CA ALA A 33 26.42 6.16 -61.93
C ALA A 33 26.66 7.55 -61.31
N PRO A 34 25.64 8.25 -60.80
CA PRO A 34 25.85 9.50 -60.07
C PRO A 34 26.75 9.22 -58.86
N PRO A 35 27.64 10.13 -58.47
CA PRO A 35 28.40 9.97 -57.24
C PRO A 35 27.40 9.85 -56.08
N THR A 36 27.37 8.69 -55.42
CA THR A 36 26.46 8.43 -54.29
C THR A 36 27.07 8.82 -52.96
N THR A 37 28.24 9.46 -52.95
CA THR A 37 28.83 10.03 -51.74
C THR A 37 28.61 11.53 -51.71
N ARG A 38 27.74 11.97 -50.79
CA ARG A 38 27.76 13.33 -50.26
C ARG A 38 28.99 13.43 -49.36
N ASP A 39 30.12 13.90 -49.92
CA ASP A 39 31.36 14.13 -49.15
C ASP A 39 31.31 15.44 -48.33
N ASP A 40 30.19 16.16 -48.38
CA ASP A 40 29.94 17.43 -47.68
C ASP A 40 29.05 17.28 -46.43
N TRP A 41 28.65 16.06 -46.07
CA TRP A 41 27.93 15.82 -44.82
C TRP A 41 28.89 15.98 -43.64
N GLN A 42 28.78 17.12 -42.96
CA GLN A 42 29.35 17.30 -41.63
C GLN A 42 28.25 16.96 -40.63
N PRO A 43 28.50 16.06 -39.66
CA PRO A 43 27.57 15.91 -38.55
C PRO A 43 27.44 17.27 -37.86
N GLU A 44 26.21 17.74 -37.71
CA GLU A 44 25.96 18.86 -36.80
C GLU A 44 26.53 18.49 -35.43
N PRO A 45 27.22 19.42 -34.74
CA PRO A 45 27.68 19.15 -33.38
C PRO A 45 26.48 18.70 -32.56
N GLU A 46 26.62 17.56 -31.89
CA GLU A 46 25.59 17.09 -30.97
C GLU A 46 25.27 18.24 -30.01
N PRO A 47 23.99 18.62 -29.85
CA PRO A 47 23.64 19.68 -28.92
C PRO A 47 24.21 19.32 -27.56
N GLU A 48 24.91 20.26 -26.92
CA GLU A 48 25.37 20.08 -25.55
C GLU A 48 24.16 19.62 -24.71
N PRO A 49 24.33 18.62 -23.83
CA PRO A 49 23.21 18.12 -23.05
C PRO A 49 22.58 19.30 -22.30
N GLU A 50 21.33 19.62 -22.66
CA GLU A 50 20.54 20.57 -21.89
C GLU A 50 20.58 20.10 -20.43
N PRO A 51 20.80 21.00 -19.45
CA PRO A 51 20.80 20.60 -18.06
C PRO A 51 19.46 19.91 -17.78
N GLU A 52 19.53 18.63 -17.39
CA GLU A 52 18.34 17.90 -16.94
C GLU A 52 17.64 18.78 -15.90
N PRO A 53 16.31 19.00 -16.00
CA PRO A 53 15.62 19.83 -15.04
C PRO A 53 15.94 19.29 -13.65
N GLU A 54 16.52 20.12 -12.77
CA GLU A 54 16.75 19.76 -11.37
C GLU A 54 15.41 19.29 -10.79
N THR A 55 15.24 17.97 -10.73
CA THR A 55 14.04 17.36 -10.20
C THR A 55 13.97 17.73 -8.73
N ALA A 56 12.89 18.40 -8.32
CA ALA A 56 12.66 18.69 -6.92
C ALA A 56 12.85 17.40 -6.11
N PRO A 57 13.58 17.43 -4.99
CA PRO A 57 13.85 16.22 -4.22
C PRO A 57 12.53 15.54 -3.87
N GLU A 58 12.44 14.23 -4.09
CA GLU A 58 11.23 13.49 -3.74
C GLU A 58 10.90 13.70 -2.26
N PRO A 59 9.62 13.88 -1.92
CA PRO A 59 9.23 14.09 -0.54
C PRO A 59 9.67 12.88 0.30
N VAL A 60 10.41 13.13 1.37
CA VAL A 60 10.78 12.08 2.32
C VAL A 60 9.52 11.63 3.07
N LEU A 61 8.96 10.49 2.67
CA LEU A 61 7.70 9.97 3.19
C LEU A 61 7.86 9.04 4.40
N GLU A 62 9.08 8.60 4.67
CA GLU A 62 9.37 7.58 5.67
C GLU A 62 9.94 8.17 6.96
N LEU A 63 9.54 7.59 8.08
CA LEU A 63 10.06 7.86 9.41
C LEU A 63 10.26 6.52 10.11
N SER A 64 11.49 6.21 10.51
CA SER A 64 11.79 4.94 11.17
C SER A 64 11.00 4.81 12.46
N ALA A 65 10.71 3.57 12.86
CA ALA A 65 9.97 3.32 14.08
C ALA A 65 10.70 3.86 15.33
N GLU A 66 12.04 3.81 15.35
CA GLU A 66 12.85 4.42 16.42
C GLU A 66 12.64 5.94 16.48
N ALA A 67 12.66 6.63 15.33
CA ALA A 67 12.44 8.08 15.29
C ALA A 67 11.01 8.45 15.71
N VAL A 68 10.02 7.62 15.38
CA VAL A 68 8.65 7.76 15.89
C VAL A 68 8.63 7.71 17.42
N LEU A 69 9.31 6.75 18.04
CA LEU A 69 9.39 6.69 19.50
C LEU A 69 10.12 7.87 20.10
N GLN A 70 11.24 8.29 19.52
CA GLN A 70 11.98 9.44 20.03
C GLN A 70 11.08 10.69 20.09
N ARG A 71 10.23 10.88 19.07
CA ARG A 71 9.23 11.95 19.04
C ARG A 71 8.15 11.78 20.12
N MET A 72 7.62 10.57 20.29
CA MET A 72 6.66 10.25 21.36
C MET A 72 7.25 10.54 22.74
N ASN A 73 8.48 10.10 23.00
CA ASN A 73 9.20 10.33 24.25
C ASN A 73 9.55 11.81 24.48
N ALA A 74 9.70 12.59 23.40
CA ALA A 74 9.87 14.04 23.46
C ALA A 74 8.55 14.79 23.71
N GLY A 75 7.42 14.09 23.82
CA GLY A 75 6.09 14.67 24.07
C GLY A 75 5.36 15.12 22.81
N GLU A 76 5.85 14.79 21.61
CA GLU A 76 5.11 15.03 20.36
C GLU A 76 3.86 14.16 20.33
N THR A 77 2.71 14.74 19.97
CA THR A 77 1.48 13.97 19.78
C THR A 77 1.57 13.18 18.49
N VAL A 78 1.75 11.87 18.62
CA VAL A 78 1.80 10.91 17.50
C VAL A 78 0.58 10.00 17.55
N VAL A 79 -0.01 9.75 16.39
CA VAL A 79 -1.11 8.79 16.19
C VAL A 79 -0.62 7.66 15.30
N LEU A 80 -0.59 6.45 15.86
CA LEU A 80 -0.30 5.25 15.08
C LEU A 80 -1.51 4.85 14.25
N VAL A 81 -1.28 4.46 12.99
CA VAL A 81 -2.33 3.99 12.08
C VAL A 81 -1.92 2.65 11.47
N ASP A 82 -2.67 1.61 11.80
CA ASP A 82 -2.48 0.26 11.25
C ASP A 82 -3.34 0.09 10.01
N VAL A 83 -2.71 0.01 8.83
CA VAL A 83 -3.44 -0.15 7.56
C VAL A 83 -3.58 -1.59 7.10
N ARG A 84 -3.24 -2.56 7.96
CA ARG A 84 -3.37 -3.98 7.63
C ARG A 84 -4.82 -4.43 7.58
N GLU A 85 -5.06 -5.53 6.89
CA GLU A 85 -6.39 -6.14 6.82
C GLU A 85 -6.77 -6.79 8.15
N SER A 86 -8.08 -6.90 8.40
CA SER A 86 -8.63 -7.41 9.67
C SER A 86 -8.10 -8.79 10.06
N SER A 87 -7.77 -9.65 9.10
CA SER A 87 -7.16 -10.97 9.33
C SER A 87 -5.74 -10.89 9.91
N GLU A 88 -4.99 -9.85 9.59
CA GLU A 88 -3.61 -9.65 10.06
C GLU A 88 -3.56 -9.12 11.51
N LEU A 89 -4.60 -8.40 11.95
CA LEU A 89 -4.67 -7.74 13.26
C LEU A 89 -4.77 -8.72 14.44
N TRP A 90 -5.19 -9.96 14.17
CA TRP A 90 -5.23 -11.06 15.16
C TRP A 90 -3.85 -11.47 15.65
N SER A 91 -2.80 -11.28 14.84
CA SER A 91 -1.42 -11.46 15.28
C SER A 91 -0.98 -10.39 16.28
N GLY A 92 -1.79 -9.35 16.45
CA GLY A 92 -1.64 -8.20 17.32
C GLY A 92 -1.44 -6.91 16.53
N HIS A 93 -1.53 -5.76 17.21
CA HIS A 93 -1.40 -4.40 16.67
C HIS A 93 -0.88 -3.47 17.78
N ALA A 94 -0.40 -2.27 17.44
CA ALA A 94 0.06 -1.34 18.46
C ALA A 94 -1.13 -0.85 19.30
N ARG A 95 -0.95 -0.73 20.61
CA ARG A 95 -1.95 -0.14 21.51
C ARG A 95 -2.29 1.27 21.03
N ASP A 96 -3.57 1.62 21.13
CA ASP A 96 -4.14 2.92 20.73
C ASP A 96 -3.97 3.28 19.25
N ALA A 97 -3.47 2.36 18.41
CA ALA A 97 -3.42 2.57 16.97
C ALA A 97 -4.84 2.61 16.39
N ILE A 98 -5.07 3.55 15.48
CA ILE A 98 -6.28 3.55 14.65
C ILE A 98 -6.15 2.42 13.65
N LEU A 99 -7.04 1.43 13.73
CA LEU A 99 -7.15 0.36 12.75
C LEU A 99 -7.90 0.89 11.53
N ALA A 100 -7.18 1.08 10.43
CA ALA A 100 -7.71 1.60 9.17
C ALA A 100 -7.30 0.71 7.99
N PRO A 101 -7.89 -0.50 7.85
CA PRO A 101 -7.54 -1.44 6.79
C PRO A 101 -7.58 -0.82 5.40
N MET A 102 -6.68 -1.24 4.52
CA MET A 102 -6.66 -0.79 3.12
C MET A 102 -8.04 -0.89 2.45
N SER A 103 -8.77 -1.98 2.67
CA SER A 103 -10.12 -2.19 2.14
C SER A 103 -11.16 -1.13 2.51
N GLN A 104 -10.96 -0.40 3.61
CA GLN A 104 -11.87 0.64 4.14
C GLN A 104 -11.18 2.02 4.25
N PHE A 105 -9.92 2.13 3.83
CA PHE A 105 -9.08 3.27 4.16
C PHE A 105 -9.63 4.59 3.59
N GLN A 106 -10.19 4.59 2.38
CA GLN A 106 -10.69 5.81 1.75
C GLN A 106 -11.83 6.47 2.56
N ASP A 107 -12.70 5.66 3.16
CA ASP A 107 -13.79 6.15 4.00
C ASP A 107 -13.24 6.60 5.36
N LEU A 108 -12.32 5.82 5.94
CA LEU A 108 -11.74 6.09 7.25
C LEU A 108 -10.73 7.25 7.25
N ALA A 109 -10.10 7.56 6.12
CA ALA A 109 -9.10 8.62 5.99
C ALA A 109 -9.66 9.98 6.43
N LYS A 110 -10.94 10.23 6.14
CA LYS A 110 -11.65 11.46 6.54
C LYS A 110 -11.83 11.59 8.06
N SER A 111 -11.86 10.47 8.76
CA SER A 111 -11.98 10.43 10.22
C SER A 111 -10.62 10.53 10.93
N LEU A 112 -9.49 10.46 10.22
CA LEU A 112 -8.18 10.51 10.85
C LEU A 112 -7.91 11.89 11.45
N PRO A 113 -7.37 11.98 12.68
CA PRO A 113 -7.19 13.24 13.39
C PRO A 113 -6.26 14.21 12.64
N GLU A 114 -6.68 15.46 12.53
CA GLU A 114 -5.88 16.55 11.95
C GLU A 114 -4.96 17.18 13.00
N GLY A 115 -3.75 17.58 12.61
CA GLY A 115 -2.76 18.15 13.52
C GLY A 115 -1.61 17.20 13.90
N PRO A 116 -1.84 16.10 14.65
CA PRO A 116 -0.77 15.27 15.19
C PRO A 116 -0.05 14.49 14.10
N LEU A 117 1.19 14.06 14.35
CA LEU A 117 1.92 13.23 13.40
C LEU A 117 1.18 11.90 13.19
N LEU A 118 0.87 11.54 11.94
CA LEU A 118 0.32 10.22 11.62
C LEU A 118 1.45 9.28 11.25
N ALA A 119 1.71 8.31 12.12
CA ALA A 119 2.73 7.29 11.94
C ALA A 119 2.05 5.99 11.45
N ILE A 120 2.16 5.74 10.15
CA ILE A 120 1.35 4.76 9.43
C ILE A 120 2.19 3.53 9.19
N TYR A 121 1.68 2.36 9.53
CA TYR A 121 2.39 1.10 9.32
C TYR A 121 1.47 0.04 8.72
N CYS A 122 2.07 -0.84 7.92
CA CYS A 122 1.43 -2.05 7.41
C CYS A 122 2.24 -3.27 7.84
N ALA A 123 2.21 -4.39 7.11
CA ALA A 123 3.09 -5.53 7.45
C ALA A 123 4.59 -5.22 7.34
N ALA A 124 5.01 -4.54 6.26
CA ALA A 124 6.42 -4.38 5.88
C ALA A 124 6.68 -3.08 5.08
N GLY A 125 6.04 -1.96 5.45
CA GLY A 125 6.29 -0.64 4.85
C GLY A 125 5.62 -0.32 3.52
N ALA A 126 5.45 -1.28 2.60
CA ALA A 126 5.01 -0.98 1.23
C ALA A 126 3.62 -0.30 1.12
N ARG A 127 2.60 -0.81 1.83
CA ARG A 127 1.24 -0.24 1.80
C ARG A 127 1.20 1.11 2.52
N SER A 128 1.89 1.23 3.65
CA SER A 128 1.97 2.47 4.43
C SER A 128 2.67 3.59 3.67
N TYR A 129 3.66 3.28 2.83
CA TYR A 129 4.30 4.25 1.94
C TYR A 129 3.29 4.89 0.99
N GLY A 130 2.53 4.05 0.27
CA GLY A 130 1.50 4.53 -0.66
C GLY A 130 0.39 5.32 0.04
N ILE A 131 0.04 4.95 1.26
CA ILE A 131 -0.93 5.70 2.07
C ILE A 131 -0.35 7.07 2.51
N ALA A 132 0.89 7.13 2.97
CA ALA A 132 1.53 8.38 3.36
C ALA A 132 1.62 9.35 2.17
N ASP A 133 2.03 8.85 1.00
CA ASP A 133 2.04 9.62 -0.26
C ASP A 133 0.64 10.15 -0.61
N TYR A 134 -0.37 9.26 -0.61
CA TYR A 134 -1.76 9.63 -0.86
C TYR A 134 -2.24 10.74 0.09
N LEU A 135 -2.00 10.58 1.40
CA LEU A 135 -2.42 11.57 2.40
C LEU A 135 -1.72 12.91 2.19
N ARG A 136 -0.40 12.93 1.95
CA ARG A 136 0.34 14.18 1.70
C ARG A 136 -0.13 14.90 0.44
N LYS A 137 -0.40 14.16 -0.65
CA LYS A 137 -1.00 14.71 -1.88
C LYS A 137 -2.39 15.32 -1.64
N ASN A 138 -3.09 14.87 -0.60
CA ASN A 138 -4.38 15.41 -0.17
C ASN A 138 -4.24 16.40 1.01
N GLY A 139 -3.07 17.02 1.19
CA GLY A 139 -2.85 18.11 2.15
C GLY A 139 -2.47 17.67 3.57
N ARG A 140 -2.38 16.37 3.85
CA ARG A 140 -2.00 15.82 5.16
C ARG A 140 -0.47 15.67 5.26
N VAL A 141 0.23 16.80 5.32
CA VAL A 141 1.70 16.88 5.33
C VAL A 141 2.37 16.15 6.51
N ASN A 142 1.60 15.92 7.58
CA ASN A 142 1.98 15.23 8.81
C ASN A 142 1.90 13.69 8.73
N ALA A 143 1.63 13.11 7.56
CA ALA A 143 1.60 11.66 7.35
C ALA A 143 2.98 11.08 7.05
N TRP A 144 3.35 10.01 7.75
CA TRP A 144 4.65 9.33 7.62
C TRP A 144 4.43 7.81 7.57
N SER A 145 5.18 7.13 6.70
CA SER A 145 5.24 5.68 6.65
C SER A 145 6.34 5.16 7.57
N ILE A 146 6.05 4.13 8.36
CA ILE A 146 7.04 3.34 9.09
C ILE A 146 7.51 2.20 8.16
N PRO A 147 8.73 2.26 7.60
CA PRO A 147 9.22 1.29 6.62
C PRO A 147 9.34 -0.12 7.19
N GLU A 148 9.64 -0.25 8.48
CA GLU A 148 9.77 -1.55 9.17
C GLU A 148 8.42 -2.27 9.29
N GLY A 149 7.30 -1.53 9.24
CA GLY A 149 5.96 -2.07 9.40
C GLY A 149 5.74 -2.80 10.73
N PHE A 150 4.82 -3.77 10.70
CA PHE A 150 4.49 -4.65 11.82
C PHE A 150 5.63 -5.61 12.15
N GLY A 151 6.39 -6.07 11.15
CA GLY A 151 7.58 -6.90 11.35
C GLY A 151 8.69 -6.15 12.09
N GLY A 152 8.70 -4.82 11.97
CA GLY A 152 9.45 -3.95 12.85
C GLY A 152 9.07 -4.19 14.29
N ARG A 153 7.76 -4.21 14.63
CA ARG A 153 7.21 -4.40 15.98
C ARG A 153 7.99 -3.67 17.10
N VAL A 154 8.63 -2.57 16.70
CA VAL A 154 9.98 -2.18 17.15
C VAL A 154 9.96 -1.85 18.64
N ASP A 155 11.16 -1.70 19.18
CA ASP A 155 11.57 -0.77 20.23
C ASP A 155 10.96 0.66 20.11
N VAL A 156 9.70 0.80 19.71
CA VAL A 156 8.90 2.02 19.72
C VAL A 156 8.29 2.25 21.10
N GLY A 157 8.63 1.43 22.11
CA GLY A 157 8.12 1.53 23.48
C GLY A 157 6.60 1.38 23.62
N GLY A 158 5.86 1.23 22.52
CA GLY A 158 4.42 1.06 22.49
C GLY A 158 4.05 -0.35 22.92
N GLU A 159 3.10 -0.47 23.84
CA GLU A 159 2.52 -1.76 24.17
C GLU A 159 1.85 -2.35 22.92
N TRP A 160 2.08 -3.63 22.64
CA TRP A 160 1.43 -4.33 21.54
C TRP A 160 0.26 -5.14 22.08
N LEU A 161 -0.92 -4.91 21.52
CA LEU A 161 -2.13 -5.62 21.86
C LEU A 161 -2.32 -6.81 20.95
N GLN A 162 -2.33 -8.01 21.53
CA GLN A 162 -2.94 -9.17 20.90
C GLN A 162 -4.42 -9.23 21.32
N PRO A 163 -5.37 -9.28 20.38
CA PRO A 163 -6.78 -9.45 20.73
C PRO A 163 -6.99 -10.70 21.59
N ALA A 164 -7.90 -10.59 22.57
CA ALA A 164 -8.21 -11.70 23.47
C ALA A 164 -8.60 -12.97 22.67
N THR A 165 -7.98 -14.10 23.00
CA THR A 165 -8.31 -15.38 22.36
C THR A 165 -9.65 -15.93 22.84
N GLY A 166 -10.31 -16.74 22.00
CA GLY A 166 -11.58 -17.38 22.33
C GLY A 166 -12.78 -16.42 22.43
N THR A 167 -12.67 -15.23 21.85
CA THR A 167 -13.77 -14.26 21.77
C THR A 167 -14.46 -14.32 20.40
N ASP A 168 -15.77 -14.08 20.38
CA ASP A 168 -16.55 -13.90 19.15
C ASP A 168 -16.50 -12.45 18.62
N TRP A 169 -15.88 -11.53 19.38
CA TRP A 169 -15.72 -10.14 18.98
C TRP A 169 -14.61 -9.99 17.95
N LYS A 170 -14.96 -9.43 16.79
CA LYS A 170 -14.01 -9.22 15.69
C LYS A 170 -13.59 -7.77 15.67
N LEU A 171 -12.29 -7.50 15.56
CA LEU A 171 -11.80 -6.15 15.28
C LEU A 171 -12.45 -5.62 14.01
N LEU A 172 -12.69 -4.31 13.99
CA LEU A 172 -13.35 -3.54 12.93
C LEU A 172 -14.83 -3.88 12.71
N GLN A 173 -15.39 -4.78 13.53
CA GLN A 173 -16.82 -5.05 13.53
C GLN A 173 -17.59 -3.76 13.83
N PRO A 174 -18.61 -3.41 13.01
CA PRO A 174 -19.50 -2.31 13.32
C PRO A 174 -20.28 -2.60 14.60
N VAL A 175 -20.29 -1.64 15.52
CA VAL A 175 -20.95 -1.75 16.81
C VAL A 175 -21.65 -0.46 17.20
N ARG A 176 -22.60 -0.56 18.14
CA ARG A 176 -23.32 0.54 18.76
C ARG A 176 -23.27 0.39 20.28
N LEU A 177 -23.18 1.48 21.00
CA LEU A 177 -23.38 1.45 22.44
C LEU A 177 -24.87 1.23 22.79
N THR A 178 -25.13 0.48 23.85
CA THR A 178 -26.49 0.36 24.40
C THR A 178 -26.98 1.72 24.91
N GLN A 179 -28.30 1.88 25.00
CA GLN A 179 -28.89 3.11 25.56
C GLN A 179 -28.44 3.34 27.01
N SER A 180 -28.34 2.28 27.81
CA SER A 180 -27.87 2.37 29.20
C SER A 180 -26.43 2.84 29.27
N ALA A 181 -25.52 2.20 28.52
CA ALA A 181 -24.11 2.57 28.49
C ALA A 181 -23.90 4.01 28.00
N ALA A 182 -24.63 4.43 26.96
CA ALA A 182 -24.56 5.80 26.48
C ALA A 182 -25.05 6.81 27.52
N THR A 183 -26.14 6.50 28.23
CA THR A 183 -26.70 7.37 29.28
C THR A 183 -25.76 7.48 30.49
N GLU A 184 -25.23 6.35 30.96
CA GLU A 184 -24.29 6.30 32.10
C GLU A 184 -23.00 7.08 31.81
N ARG A 185 -22.58 7.11 30.55
CA ARG A 185 -21.40 7.83 30.08
C ARG A 185 -21.70 9.25 29.57
N ALA A 186 -22.92 9.74 29.73
CA ALA A 186 -23.38 11.05 29.28
C ALA A 186 -23.09 11.34 27.79
N LEU A 187 -23.24 10.32 26.93
CA LEU A 187 -23.04 10.41 25.50
C LEU A 187 -24.34 10.78 24.78
N GLU A 188 -24.23 11.54 23.69
CA GLU A 188 -25.38 11.88 22.86
C GLU A 188 -25.86 10.67 22.04
N GLY A 189 -27.15 10.33 22.18
CA GLY A 189 -27.77 9.23 21.46
C GLY A 189 -27.16 7.86 21.79
N GLN A 190 -26.98 7.02 20.77
CA GLN A 190 -26.31 5.73 20.89
C GLN A 190 -25.17 5.68 19.87
N PRO A 191 -23.96 6.15 20.24
CA PRO A 191 -22.85 6.25 19.32
C PRO A 191 -22.57 4.91 18.64
N ALA A 192 -22.40 4.98 17.32
CA ALA A 192 -22.01 3.85 16.49
C ALA A 192 -20.57 4.04 16.01
N GLY A 193 -19.87 2.93 15.85
CA GLY A 193 -18.45 2.93 15.54
C GLY A 193 -17.94 1.55 15.14
N GLN A 194 -16.63 1.41 15.19
CA GLN A 194 -15.94 0.15 14.96
C GLN A 194 -15.19 -0.28 16.20
N LEU A 195 -15.19 -1.58 16.45
CA LEU A 195 -14.37 -2.18 17.49
C LEU A 195 -12.88 -2.05 17.14
N GLN A 196 -12.09 -1.46 18.00
CA GLN A 196 -10.65 -1.21 17.81
C GLN A 196 -9.77 -2.08 18.70
N ALA A 197 -10.24 -2.49 19.87
CA ALA A 197 -9.51 -3.42 20.74
C ALA A 197 -10.46 -4.35 21.50
N VAL A 198 -9.96 -5.55 21.81
CA VAL A 198 -10.61 -6.53 22.67
C VAL A 198 -9.55 -7.10 23.61
N GLU A 199 -9.61 -6.70 24.87
CA GLU A 199 -8.64 -7.06 25.90
C GLU A 199 -9.32 -7.88 27.00
N ARG A 200 -8.54 -8.69 27.73
CA ARG A 200 -9.01 -9.36 28.94
C ARG A 200 -8.37 -8.70 30.14
N VAL A 201 -9.19 -8.02 30.95
CA VAL A 201 -8.77 -7.34 32.17
C VAL A 201 -9.50 -8.00 33.33
N ASP A 202 -8.76 -8.54 34.30
CA ASP A 202 -9.29 -9.25 35.47
C ASP A 202 -10.33 -10.32 35.14
N GLY A 203 -10.07 -11.09 34.07
CA GLY A 203 -10.96 -12.16 33.59
C GLY A 203 -12.12 -11.70 32.71
N THR A 204 -12.44 -10.41 32.69
CA THR A 204 -13.55 -9.82 31.92
C THR A 204 -13.06 -9.28 30.57
N LEU A 205 -13.87 -9.42 29.51
CA LEU A 205 -13.57 -8.79 28.24
C LEU A 205 -13.87 -7.28 28.31
N GLN A 206 -12.90 -6.47 27.93
CA GLN A 206 -13.03 -5.04 27.73
C GLN A 206 -12.87 -4.71 26.25
N LEU A 207 -13.79 -3.90 25.75
CA LEU A 207 -13.91 -3.49 24.38
C LEU A 207 -13.53 -2.01 24.27
N THR A 208 -12.84 -1.67 23.19
CA THR A 208 -12.58 -0.28 22.82
C THR A 208 -13.24 0.00 21.48
N VAL A 209 -14.09 1.01 21.43
CA VAL A 209 -14.84 1.42 20.24
C VAL A 209 -14.37 2.80 19.80
N ARG A 210 -14.13 2.96 18.50
CA ARG A 210 -13.93 4.27 17.88
C ARG A 210 -15.19 4.64 17.10
N THR A 211 -15.82 5.74 17.49
CA THR A 211 -17.04 6.24 16.84
C THR A 211 -16.74 6.73 15.42
N ARG A 212 -17.79 6.91 14.61
CA ARG A 212 -17.67 7.46 13.25
C ARG A 212 -17.04 8.86 13.23
N ASP A 213 -17.26 9.63 14.28
CA ASP A 213 -16.71 10.98 14.45
C ASP A 213 -15.30 10.97 15.04
N GLY A 214 -14.68 9.79 15.21
CA GLY A 214 -13.29 9.64 15.64
C GLY A 214 -13.07 9.60 17.15
N VAL A 215 -14.14 9.56 17.96
CA VAL A 215 -14.06 9.53 19.43
C VAL A 215 -13.75 8.11 19.91
N TRP A 216 -12.82 7.98 20.84
CA TRP A 216 -12.48 6.72 21.50
C TRP A 216 -13.30 6.50 22.76
N ILE A 217 -13.87 5.31 22.90
CA ILE A 217 -14.60 4.87 24.08
C ILE A 217 -14.01 3.53 24.51
N ALA A 218 -13.20 3.55 25.55
CA ALA A 218 -12.49 2.37 26.08
C ALA A 218 -13.16 1.83 27.34
N GLY A 219 -12.78 0.61 27.74
CA GLY A 219 -13.26 -0.03 28.96
C GLY A 219 -14.74 -0.35 28.92
N LEU A 220 -15.27 -0.70 27.74
CA LEU A 220 -16.66 -1.12 27.58
C LEU A 220 -16.78 -2.62 27.87
N GLY A 221 -17.70 -3.00 28.74
CA GLY A 221 -18.10 -4.39 28.90
C GLY A 221 -18.88 -4.90 27.70
N GLU A 222 -18.93 -6.22 27.51
CA GLU A 222 -19.66 -6.84 26.39
C GLU A 222 -21.16 -6.48 26.36
N HIS A 223 -21.77 -6.27 27.52
CA HIS A 223 -23.17 -5.90 27.68
C HIS A 223 -23.44 -4.41 27.33
N GLU A 224 -22.41 -3.58 27.26
CA GLU A 224 -22.50 -2.16 26.88
C GLU A 224 -22.51 -1.97 25.36
N VAL A 225 -22.23 -3.03 24.59
CA VAL A 225 -22.00 -2.96 23.14
C VAL A 225 -22.91 -3.92 22.38
N GLN A 226 -23.55 -3.41 21.33
CA GLN A 226 -24.38 -4.18 20.40
C GLN A 226 -23.73 -4.23 19.02
N ARG A 227 -23.70 -5.42 18.40
CA ARG A 227 -23.21 -5.60 17.04
C ARG A 227 -24.19 -4.98 16.04
N ILE A 228 -23.68 -4.27 15.04
CA ILE A 228 -24.47 -3.72 13.92
C ILE A 228 -24.18 -4.55 12.67
N GLY A 229 -25.21 -5.13 12.05
CA GLY A 229 -25.08 -6.01 10.88
C GLY A 229 -25.14 -7.50 11.25
N ARG A 230 -25.48 -8.35 10.28
CA ARG A 230 -25.78 -9.78 10.52
C ARG A 230 -24.57 -10.51 11.11
N GLY A 231 -24.82 -11.19 12.23
CA GLY A 231 -23.91 -12.15 12.86
C GLY A 231 -23.57 -13.33 11.97
#